data_AF-A0A5B0QP01-F1
#
_entry.id   AF-A0A5B0QP01-F1
#
_cell.length_a   1.000
_cell.length_b   1.000
_cell.length_c   1.000
_cell.angle_alpha   90.00
_cell.angle_beta   90.00
_cell.angle_gamma   90.00
#
_symmetry.space_group_name_H-M   'P 1'
#
loop_
_entity.id
_entity.type
_entity.pdbx_description
1 polymer ?
#
loop_
_entity_poly.entity_id
_entity_poly.type
_entity_poly.pdbx_seq_one_letter_code
_entity_poly.pdbx_strand_id
1 'polypeptide(L)'
;MADAGAGSSDGKMVKIKPQDKPLGFDGNNVERFLSDYQLAARLDGASDSDMAQQVRFFVRGEEVKDVLETLDGFEPPNWELLKVAMLAHWGKVDIAKFTTRDLESLVQEWINKGGVSSLVNYQDFRKGWEPI
;
A
#
# COMPACT_ATOMS: atom_id res chain seq x y z
N MET A 1 5.34 21.69 -37.48
CA MET A 1 5.06 20.24 -37.38
C MET A 1 6.12 19.68 -36.45
N ALA A 2 5.73 19.26 -35.25
CA ALA A 2 6.66 18.68 -34.30
C ALA A 2 6.80 17.19 -34.63
N ASP A 3 7.96 16.84 -35.15
CA ASP A 3 8.44 15.46 -35.18
C ASP A 3 8.78 15.09 -33.74
N ALA A 4 7.92 14.28 -33.12
CA ALA A 4 8.26 13.51 -31.95
C ALA A 4 8.18 12.06 -32.39
N GLY A 5 9.25 11.62 -33.07
CA GLY A 5 9.50 10.20 -33.24
C GLY A 5 9.45 9.55 -31.88
N ALA A 6 8.35 8.83 -31.62
CA ALA A 6 8.27 7.88 -30.53
C ALA A 6 9.44 6.93 -30.74
N GLY A 7 10.47 7.09 -29.92
CA GLY A 7 11.58 6.16 -29.84
C GLY A 7 11.00 4.82 -29.46
N SER A 8 10.67 4.01 -30.47
CA SER A 8 10.52 2.59 -30.32
C SER A 8 11.91 2.07 -30.02
N SER A 9 12.31 2.19 -28.75
CA SER A 9 13.44 1.42 -28.29
C SER A 9 12.97 -0.02 -28.29
N ASP A 10 13.50 -0.82 -29.21
CA ASP A 10 13.75 -2.25 -29.04
C ASP A 10 14.67 -2.48 -27.81
N GLY A 11 14.28 -1.92 -26.66
CA GLY A 11 14.97 -1.95 -25.39
C GLY A 11 14.56 -3.23 -24.71
N LYS A 12 15.40 -4.25 -24.82
CA LYS A 12 15.26 -5.50 -24.10
C LYS A 12 14.89 -5.24 -22.64
N MET A 13 13.73 -5.75 -22.20
CA MET A 13 13.26 -5.64 -20.82
C MET A 13 14.35 -6.05 -19.83
N VAL A 14 14.60 -5.19 -18.84
CA VAL A 14 15.61 -5.43 -17.81
C VAL A 14 14.99 -6.27 -16.71
N LYS A 15 15.48 -7.50 -16.54
CA LYS A 15 14.96 -8.41 -15.51
C LYS A 15 15.37 -7.94 -14.12
N ILE A 16 14.39 -7.63 -13.28
CA ILE A 16 14.61 -7.30 -11.87
C ILE A 16 14.87 -8.61 -11.11
N LYS A 17 15.89 -8.63 -10.26
CA LYS A 17 16.26 -9.79 -9.44
C LYS A 17 16.01 -9.48 -7.97
N PRO A 18 15.44 -10.44 -7.21
CA PRO A 18 15.39 -10.31 -5.75
C PRO A 18 16.83 -10.29 -5.20
N GLN A 19 17.18 -9.22 -4.51
CA GLN A 19 18.54 -8.96 -4.01
C GLN A 19 18.79 -9.75 -2.71
N ASP A 20 19.20 -11.03 -2.81
CA ASP A 20 19.54 -12.01 -1.74
C ASP A 20 18.51 -12.22 -0.60
N LYS A 21 17.58 -11.29 -0.41
CA LYS A 21 16.43 -11.30 0.48
C LYS A 21 15.23 -11.80 -0.30
N PRO A 22 14.26 -12.42 0.39
CA PRO A 22 13.01 -12.82 -0.24
C PRO A 22 12.15 -11.58 -0.47
N LEU A 23 12.47 -10.81 -1.53
CA LEU A 23 11.65 -9.71 -2.04
C LEU A 23 10.34 -10.31 -2.56
N GLY A 24 9.25 -10.09 -1.83
CA GLY A 24 7.93 -10.55 -2.22
C GLY A 24 6.84 -9.90 -1.39
N PHE A 25 5.77 -9.50 -2.07
CA PHE A 25 4.61 -8.84 -1.51
C PHE A 25 3.53 -9.84 -1.18
N ASP A 26 3.08 -9.88 0.07
CA ASP A 26 2.03 -10.77 0.55
C ASP A 26 0.75 -10.01 0.96
N GLY A 27 0.60 -8.77 0.47
CA GLY A 27 -0.50 -7.89 0.84
C GLY A 27 -0.21 -7.01 2.07
N ASN A 28 0.88 -7.25 2.81
CA ASN A 28 1.23 -6.47 3.99
C ASN A 28 2.40 -5.51 3.73
N ASN A 29 2.43 -4.41 4.49
CA ASN A 29 3.53 -3.43 4.48
C ASN A 29 3.89 -2.94 3.07
N VAL A 30 2.89 -2.55 2.26
CA VAL A 30 3.08 -2.16 0.86
C VAL A 30 4.13 -1.07 0.67
N GLU A 31 4.26 -0.14 1.62
CA GLU A 31 5.29 0.92 1.60
C GLU A 31 6.70 0.34 1.57
N ARG A 32 6.95 -0.67 2.41
CA ARG A 32 8.25 -1.35 2.50
C ARG A 32 8.50 -2.16 1.22
N PHE A 33 7.49 -2.89 0.75
CA PHE A 33 7.59 -3.63 -0.50
C PHE A 33 7.94 -2.71 -1.67
N LEU A 34 7.22 -1.61 -1.87
CA LEU A 34 7.46 -0.65 -2.95
C LEU A 34 8.87 -0.06 -2.86
N SER A 35 9.33 0.30 -1.66
CA SER A 35 10.69 0.81 -1.44
C SER A 35 11.76 -0.22 -1.82
N ASP A 36 11.63 -1.46 -1.33
CA ASP A 36 12.58 -2.54 -1.60
C ASP A 36 12.58 -2.94 -3.09
N TYR A 37 11.41 -2.96 -3.74
CA TYR A 37 11.26 -3.24 -5.17
C TYR A 37 11.87 -2.13 -6.05
N GLN A 38 11.64 -0.87 -5.71
CA GLN A 38 12.27 0.28 -6.37
C GLN A 38 13.79 0.28 -6.21
N LEU A 39 14.31 -0.17 -5.06
CA LEU A 39 15.74 -0.33 -4.87
C LEU A 39 16.30 -1.43 -5.78
N ALA A 40 15.66 -2.60 -5.83
CA ALA A 40 16.08 -3.70 -6.72
C ALA A 40 16.07 -3.29 -8.20
N ALA A 41 15.00 -2.63 -8.65
CA ALA A 41 14.89 -2.11 -10.01
C ALA A 41 16.04 -1.15 -10.35
N ARG A 42 16.36 -0.20 -9.45
CA ARG A 42 17.48 0.73 -9.65
C ARG A 42 18.83 0.05 -9.69
N LEU A 43 19.05 -0.98 -8.86
CA LEU A 43 20.30 -1.75 -8.86
C LEU A 43 20.49 -2.54 -10.16
N ASP A 44 19.41 -3.05 -10.73
CA ASP A 44 19.43 -3.79 -11.99
C ASP A 44 19.36 -2.87 -13.24
N GLY A 45 19.09 -1.57 -13.06
CA GLY A 45 18.95 -0.61 -14.15
C GLY A 45 17.60 -0.70 -14.88
N ALA A 46 16.57 -1.21 -14.22
CA ALA A 46 15.22 -1.35 -14.77
C ALA A 46 14.48 0.00 -14.80
N SER A 47 13.71 0.21 -15.86
CA SER A 47 12.83 1.36 -16.03
C SER A 47 11.51 1.18 -15.27
N ASP A 48 10.75 2.27 -15.13
CA ASP A 48 9.39 2.23 -14.59
C ASP A 48 8.47 1.30 -15.42
N SER A 49 8.65 1.26 -16.74
CA SER A 49 7.89 0.33 -17.59
C SER A 49 8.24 -1.14 -17.29
N ASP A 50 9.53 -1.45 -17.09
CA ASP A 50 9.98 -2.78 -16.69
C ASP A 50 9.37 -3.17 -15.33
N MET A 51 9.31 -2.21 -14.41
CA MET A 51 8.75 -2.40 -13.08
C MET A 51 7.26 -2.75 -13.10
N ALA A 52 6.46 -1.98 -13.84
CA ALA A 52 5.02 -2.21 -13.97
C ALA A 52 4.73 -3.60 -14.57
N GLN A 53 5.53 -4.03 -15.55
CA GLN A 53 5.36 -5.32 -16.21
C GLN A 53 5.80 -6.52 -15.35
N GLN A 54 6.78 -6.33 -14.46
CA GLN A 54 7.37 -7.43 -13.70
C GLN A 54 6.84 -7.58 -12.27
N VAL A 55 6.13 -6.58 -11.72
CA VAL A 55 5.75 -6.57 -10.29
C VAL A 55 4.90 -7.78 -9.89
N ARG A 56 4.08 -8.34 -10.81
CA ARG A 56 3.29 -9.56 -10.58
C ARG A 56 4.13 -10.78 -10.18
N PHE A 57 5.40 -10.86 -10.62
CA PHE A 57 6.30 -11.95 -10.28
C PHE A 57 6.89 -11.82 -8.87
N PHE A 58 6.70 -10.67 -8.24
CA PHE A 58 7.10 -10.38 -6.87
C PHE A 58 5.90 -10.41 -5.91
N VAL A 59 4.71 -10.84 -6.36
CA VAL A 59 3.55 -11.05 -5.50
C VAL A 59 3.49 -12.51 -5.01
N ARG A 60 3.08 -12.69 -3.76
CA ARG A 60 2.89 -13.99 -3.10
C ARG A 60 1.41 -14.19 -2.82
N GLY A 61 0.91 -15.36 -3.22
CA GLY A 61 -0.50 -15.72 -3.09
C GLY A 61 -1.33 -15.25 -4.28
N GLU A 62 -2.23 -16.11 -4.74
CA GLU A 62 -3.12 -15.81 -5.88
C GLU A 62 -4.08 -14.66 -5.53
N GLU A 63 -4.62 -14.60 -4.31
CA GLU A 63 -5.56 -13.54 -3.91
C GLU A 63 -4.97 -12.13 -4.02
N VAL A 64 -3.71 -11.95 -3.61
CA VAL A 64 -3.02 -10.64 -3.70
C VAL A 64 -2.72 -10.29 -5.16
N LYS A 65 -2.43 -11.31 -5.97
CA LYS A 65 -2.16 -11.14 -7.39
C LYS A 65 -3.44 -10.78 -8.16
N ASP A 66 -4.55 -11.46 -7.89
CA ASP A 66 -5.86 -11.15 -8.47
C ASP A 66 -6.23 -9.68 -8.23
N VAL A 67 -6.07 -9.21 -6.99
CA VAL A 67 -6.28 -7.80 -6.65
C VAL A 67 -5.34 -6.90 -7.44
N LEU A 68 -4.03 -7.21 -7.48
CA LEU A 68 -3.05 -6.42 -8.23
C LEU A 68 -3.45 -6.27 -9.71
N GLU A 69 -3.93 -7.34 -10.34
CA GLU A 69 -4.35 -7.34 -11.75
C GLU A 69 -5.57 -6.46 -12.01
N THR A 70 -6.37 -6.15 -10.97
CA THR A 70 -7.52 -5.24 -11.07
C THR A 70 -7.18 -3.77 -10.85
N LEU A 71 -5.96 -3.44 -10.41
CA LEU A 71 -5.58 -2.08 -10.07
C LEU A 71 -5.27 -1.23 -11.30
N ASP A 72 -5.63 0.05 -11.19
CA ASP A 72 -5.27 1.05 -12.20
C ASP A 72 -3.76 1.06 -12.45
N GLY A 73 -3.35 1.03 -13.71
CA GLY A 73 -1.94 1.00 -14.10
C GLY A 73 -1.31 -0.39 -14.14
N PHE A 74 -2.07 -1.45 -13.85
CA PHE A 74 -1.63 -2.81 -14.17
C PHE A 74 -1.69 -3.07 -15.67
N GLU A 75 -2.86 -2.83 -16.28
CA GLU A 75 -3.08 -2.91 -17.73
C GLU A 75 -3.83 -1.65 -18.20
N PRO A 76 -3.24 -0.82 -19.09
CA PRO A 76 -1.87 -0.92 -19.60
C PRO A 76 -0.82 -0.65 -18.50
N PRO A 77 0.39 -1.24 -18.58
CA PRO A 77 1.43 -1.08 -17.57
C PRO A 77 1.84 0.40 -17.38
N ASN A 78 1.57 0.95 -16.21
CA ASN A 78 1.96 2.29 -15.79
C ASN A 78 2.34 2.26 -14.32
N TRP A 79 3.64 2.35 -14.04
CA TRP A 79 4.18 2.19 -12.69
C TRP A 79 3.70 3.25 -11.70
N GLU A 80 3.65 4.52 -12.11
CA GLU A 80 3.24 5.60 -11.22
C GLU A 80 1.77 5.45 -10.81
N LEU A 81 0.89 5.10 -11.78
CA LEU A 81 -0.52 4.85 -11.50
C LEU A 81 -0.71 3.61 -10.63
N LEU A 82 0.01 2.53 -10.95
CA LEU A 82 -0.03 1.28 -10.18
C LEU A 82 0.45 1.47 -8.75
N LYS A 83 1.53 2.22 -8.54
CA LYS A 83 2.05 2.54 -7.20
C LYS A 83 1.02 3.27 -6.35
N VAL A 84 0.32 4.25 -6.93
CA VAL A 84 -0.76 4.98 -6.26
C VAL A 84 -1.91 4.04 -5.91
N ALA A 85 -2.33 3.18 -6.85
CA ALA A 85 -3.40 2.22 -6.62
C ALA A 85 -3.04 1.17 -5.55
N MET A 86 -1.80 0.67 -5.55
CA MET A 86 -1.30 -0.25 -4.53
C MET A 86 -1.29 0.40 -3.13
N LEU A 87 -0.90 1.68 -3.04
CA LEU A 87 -0.97 2.45 -1.79
C LEU A 87 -2.41 2.77 -1.38
N ALA A 88 -3.34 2.99 -2.32
CA ALA A 88 -4.73 3.19 -1.99
C ALA A 88 -5.40 1.91 -1.47
N HIS A 89 -5.02 0.75 -2.02
CA HIS A 89 -5.60 -0.55 -1.65
C HIS A 89 -4.96 -1.16 -0.39
N TRP A 90 -3.62 -1.23 -0.33
CA TRP A 90 -2.86 -1.87 0.76
C TRP A 90 -2.07 -0.89 1.61
N GLY A 91 -1.99 0.38 1.21
CA GLY A 91 -1.39 1.40 2.05
C GLY A 91 -2.25 1.61 3.29
N LYS A 92 -1.62 2.11 4.34
CA LYS A 92 -2.20 2.22 5.67
C LYS A 92 -3.49 3.05 5.66
N VAL A 93 -4.62 2.38 5.51
CA VAL A 93 -5.79 2.65 6.33
C VAL A 93 -5.57 1.78 7.57
N ASP A 94 -5.39 2.40 8.73
CA ASP A 94 -5.04 1.79 10.03
C ASP A 94 -3.57 1.36 10.27
N ILE A 95 -2.71 2.36 10.50
CA ILE A 95 -2.09 2.36 11.84
C ILE A 95 -3.27 2.59 12.76
N ALA A 96 -3.66 1.60 13.58
CA ALA A 96 -4.78 1.74 14.50
C ALA A 96 -4.74 3.15 15.12
N LYS A 97 -5.74 4.00 14.81
CA LYS A 97 -5.79 5.39 15.28
C LYS A 97 -5.59 5.48 16.80
N PHE A 98 -5.95 4.40 17.47
CA PHE A 98 -5.78 4.17 18.89
C PHE A 98 -4.94 2.91 19.08
N THR A 99 -3.89 3.03 19.89
CA THR A 99 -3.17 1.88 20.43
C THR A 99 -4.06 1.15 21.44
N THR A 100 -3.70 -0.09 21.82
CA THR A 100 -4.34 -0.79 22.95
C THR A 100 -4.37 0.07 24.21
N ARG A 101 -3.30 0.85 24.45
CA ARG A 101 -3.20 1.77 25.59
C ARG A 101 -4.19 2.92 25.49
N ASP A 102 -4.45 3.43 24.30
CA ASP A 102 -5.43 4.51 24.09
C ASP A 102 -6.86 4.01 24.35
N LEU A 103 -7.16 2.78 23.94
CA LEU A 103 -8.44 2.12 24.26
C LEU A 103 -8.57 1.82 25.76
N GLU A 104 -7.52 1.33 26.42
CA GLU A 104 -7.49 1.12 27.87
C GLU A 104 -7.70 2.43 28.63
N SER A 105 -7.04 3.51 28.18
CA SER A 105 -7.18 4.84 28.79
C SER A 105 -8.60 5.38 28.64
N LEU A 106 -9.19 5.21 27.46
CA LEU A 106 -10.59 5.58 27.21
C LEU A 106 -11.55 4.79 28.11
N VAL A 107 -11.37 3.47 28.24
CA VAL A 107 -12.19 2.64 29.11
C VAL A 107 -12.04 3.06 30.57
N GLN A 108 -10.82 3.32 31.04
CA GLN A 108 -10.57 3.77 32.41
C GLN A 108 -11.18 5.13 32.70
N GLU A 109 -11.12 6.08 31.76
CA GLU A 109 -11.76 7.38 31.88
C GLU A 109 -13.27 7.24 32.11
N TRP A 110 -13.93 6.36 31.35
CA TRP A 110 -15.36 6.14 31.48
C TRP A 110 -15.75 5.35 32.73
N ILE A 111 -14.92 4.42 33.19
CA ILE A 111 -15.10 3.77 34.50
C ILE A 111 -15.04 4.83 35.60
N ASN A 112 -14.06 5.73 35.58
CA ASN A 112 -13.91 6.80 36.58
C ASN A 112 -15.08 7.81 36.56
N LYS A 113 -15.74 8.01 35.41
CA LYS A 113 -16.95 8.83 35.28
C LYS A 113 -18.24 8.14 35.77
N GLY A 114 -18.16 6.89 36.26
CA GLY A 114 -19.33 6.12 36.69
C GLY A 114 -20.01 5.34 35.57
N GLY A 115 -19.31 5.15 34.44
CA GLY A 115 -19.77 4.36 33.29
C GLY A 115 -20.64 5.13 32.30
N VAL A 116 -20.97 4.43 31.20
CA VAL A 116 -21.86 4.94 30.15
C VAL A 116 -23.29 4.50 30.48
N SER A 117 -23.97 5.24 31.36
CA SER A 117 -25.29 4.88 31.89
C SER A 117 -26.45 5.72 31.35
N SER A 118 -26.16 6.74 30.52
CA SER A 118 -27.16 7.62 29.92
C SER A 118 -26.95 7.76 28.41
N LEU A 119 -28.00 8.19 27.70
CA LEU A 119 -27.90 8.47 26.26
C LEU A 119 -26.89 9.60 25.97
N VAL A 120 -26.81 10.60 26.85
CA VAL A 120 -25.84 11.70 26.74
C VAL A 120 -24.42 11.16 26.92
N ASN A 121 -24.20 10.29 27.91
CA ASN A 121 -22.90 9.64 28.13
C ASN A 121 -22.49 8.81 26.90
N TYR A 122 -23.45 8.12 26.28
CA TYR A 122 -23.17 7.34 25.07
C TYR A 122 -22.78 8.24 23.89
N GLN A 123 -23.47 9.36 23.69
CA GLN A 123 -23.12 10.33 22.65
C GLN A 123 -21.73 10.94 22.88
N ASP A 124 -21.36 11.24 24.12
CA ASP A 124 -20.06 11.81 24.45
C ASP A 124 -18.93 10.76 24.41
N PHE A 125 -19.21 9.51 24.79
CA PHE A 125 -18.30 8.38 24.59
C PHE A 125 -18.00 8.19 23.11
N ARG A 126 -19.05 8.30 22.28
CA ARG A 126 -18.96 8.16 20.83
C ARG A 126 -18.09 9.21 20.15
N LYS A 127 -18.16 10.46 20.62
CA LYS A 127 -17.28 11.54 20.16
C LYS A 127 -15.80 11.28 20.47
N GLY A 128 -15.49 10.43 21.47
CA GLY A 128 -14.12 10.07 21.84
C GLY A 128 -13.38 9.20 20.83
N TRP A 129 -14.09 8.58 19.87
CA TRP A 129 -13.49 7.73 18.83
C TRP A 129 -13.90 8.12 17.40
N GLU A 130 -14.78 9.10 17.22
CA GLU A 130 -15.17 9.57 15.88
C GLU A 130 -14.06 10.43 15.27
N PRO A 131 -13.82 10.33 13.94
CA PRO A 131 -12.88 11.22 13.26
C PRO A 131 -13.35 12.68 13.33
N ILE A 132 -12.40 13.60 13.53
CA ILE A 132 -12.60 15.05 13.31
C ILE A 132 -12.85 15.29 11.82
#